data_AF-A0A076HSJ2-F1
#
_entry.id   AF-A0A076HSJ2-F1
#
_cell.length_a   1.000
_cell.length_b   1.000
_cell.length_c   1.000
_cell.angle_alpha   90.00
_cell.angle_beta   90.00
_cell.angle_gamma   90.00
#
_symmetry.space_group_name_H-M   'P 1'
#
loop_
_entity.id
_entity.type
_entity.pdbx_description
1 polymer ?
#
loop_
_entity_poly.entity_id
_entity_poly.type
_entity_poly.pdbx_seq_one_letter_code
_entity_poly.pdbx_strand_id
1 'polypeptide(L)'
;MPFTYMKHALLAALLCLCGGAQAQTTLRLTSVPTATPAAATLYLAGTVNNWSPSSAAHTFSRNPDGTYQLTLPATVTGTIEFKFTRGSWATVEADVQFNDIGNRRYTIGSGPATVDLQVAAWKDQGSGGGSCQSTALQPNVRVISTTFQMPQLGRTRRVWVYLPNDYATAPAKRYPVLYMHDGQNVFDACTSFSGEWGVDETLSQLQQQGLDATGSIVVAVDNGGNDRLNEMSPWNNPQYGGGQGDQYVDFMAQTLKPYIDQNYRTLTGREYTGIAGSSMGGLISTYAALKYPQVYSKVGVFSPAFWFAQAPLFQYLRQHPANPATRFYFVSGTQESQTMVPLMQAMRDSLARGGVPAANLSFNPKADGQHAEWFWKREFSAAYQWLNAPAAPLSTKGNTAHLAFSAYPMPAKNQLRVELPTGLREARLEVLDATGRVVLKDKVRSGDSVNVSGLARGTYFLRVSGGHKSGTQALVKE
;
A
#
# COMPACT_ATOMS: atom_id res chain seq x y z
N MET A 1 47.96 35.43 74.07
CA MET A 1 47.35 36.66 73.51
C MET A 1 47.59 36.67 72.00
N PRO A 2 46.64 37.18 71.17
CA PRO A 2 45.81 36.28 70.36
C PRO A 2 45.62 36.71 68.87
N PHE A 3 44.73 35.98 68.14
CA PHE A 3 44.07 36.37 66.86
C PHE A 3 44.98 36.46 65.60
N THR A 4 44.59 36.23 64.32
CA THR A 4 43.59 35.39 63.59
C THR A 4 44.09 35.29 62.11
N TYR A 5 43.46 34.69 61.07
CA TYR A 5 42.12 34.11 60.83
C TYR A 5 42.21 32.97 59.78
N MET A 6 41.26 32.04 59.81
CA MET A 6 40.98 31.03 58.77
C MET A 6 40.36 31.66 57.49
N LYS A 7 40.68 31.19 56.26
CA LYS A 7 39.75 31.15 55.09
C LYS A 7 40.30 30.47 53.80
N HIS A 8 39.52 29.50 53.30
CA HIS A 8 39.42 28.96 51.93
C HIS A 8 40.59 28.19 51.27
N ALA A 9 40.36 26.88 51.11
CA ALA A 9 40.88 26.07 50.02
C ALA A 9 39.79 25.88 48.94
N LEU A 10 40.15 25.94 47.66
CA LEU A 10 39.55 25.25 46.49
C LEU A 10 39.99 25.97 45.19
N LEU A 11 40.90 25.34 44.44
CA LEU A 11 41.10 25.64 43.02
C LEU A 11 40.92 24.33 42.25
N ALA A 12 39.68 24.05 41.86
CA ALA A 12 39.34 22.87 41.06
C ALA A 12 39.59 23.15 39.57
N ALA A 13 40.00 22.12 38.83
CA ALA A 13 40.41 22.25 37.43
C ALA A 13 39.25 22.65 36.50
N LEU A 14 39.46 23.70 35.71
CA LEU A 14 38.62 24.03 34.56
C LEU A 14 39.06 23.17 33.36
N LEU A 15 38.56 21.93 33.28
CA LEU A 15 38.63 21.16 32.04
C LEU A 15 37.52 21.64 31.11
N CYS A 16 37.90 22.35 30.04
CA CYS A 16 36.98 22.73 28.97
C CYS A 16 36.48 21.48 28.23
N LEU A 17 35.35 20.93 28.67
CA LEU A 17 34.52 20.05 27.85
C LEU A 17 33.86 20.86 26.74
N CYS A 18 34.63 21.14 25.68
CA CYS A 18 34.09 21.55 24.39
C CYS A 18 33.37 20.35 23.75
N GLY A 19 32.18 20.03 24.27
CA GLY A 19 31.27 19.11 23.59
C GLY A 19 30.94 19.69 22.22
N GLY A 20 31.33 18.98 21.16
CA GLY A 20 31.05 19.41 19.79
C GLY A 20 29.54 19.53 19.61
N ALA A 21 29.04 20.76 19.43
CA ALA A 21 27.64 21.03 19.18
C ALA A 21 27.25 20.38 17.85
N GLN A 22 26.63 19.20 17.91
CA GLN A 22 26.09 18.55 16.72
C GLN A 22 25.01 19.45 16.12
N ALA A 23 24.95 19.52 14.80
CA ALA A 23 23.92 20.29 14.11
C ALA A 23 22.53 19.76 14.50
N GLN A 24 21.74 20.60 15.17
CA GLN A 24 20.37 20.29 15.58
C GLN A 24 19.41 21.29 14.94
N THR A 25 18.37 20.78 14.31
CA THR A 25 17.29 21.60 13.74
C THR A 25 16.14 21.66 14.73
N THR A 26 15.74 22.87 15.12
CA THR A 26 14.52 23.14 15.88
C THR A 26 13.43 23.62 14.94
N LEU A 27 12.31 22.90 14.89
CA LEU A 27 11.10 23.37 14.24
C LEU A 27 10.32 24.20 15.26
N ARG A 28 9.94 25.44 14.92
CA ARG A 28 9.19 26.34 15.80
C ARG A 28 7.90 26.78 15.11
N LEU A 29 6.75 26.46 15.71
CA LEU A 29 5.46 27.01 15.30
C LEU A 29 5.32 28.40 15.92
N THR A 30 5.46 29.44 15.11
CA THR A 30 5.28 30.84 15.53
C THR A 30 3.80 31.20 15.69
N SER A 31 2.92 30.48 15.00
CA SER A 31 1.46 30.61 15.12
C SER A 31 0.74 29.30 14.82
N VAL A 32 -0.39 29.12 15.49
CA VAL A 32 -1.39 28.07 15.26
C VAL A 32 -2.78 28.73 15.27
N PRO A 33 -3.83 28.08 14.72
CA PRO A 33 -5.18 28.66 14.67
C PRO A 33 -5.69 29.03 16.07
N THR A 34 -6.38 30.16 16.21
CA THR A 34 -6.94 30.60 17.51
C THR A 34 -7.94 29.62 18.11
N ALA A 35 -8.62 28.83 17.26
CA ALA A 35 -9.51 27.75 17.66
C ALA A 35 -8.78 26.46 18.10
N THR A 36 -7.44 26.43 18.14
CA THR A 36 -6.67 25.30 18.68
C THR A 36 -7.01 25.11 20.16
N PRO A 37 -7.52 23.93 20.59
CA PRO A 37 -7.84 23.72 22.00
C PRO A 37 -6.60 23.90 22.89
N ALA A 38 -6.73 24.61 24.01
CA ALA A 38 -5.58 24.95 24.87
C ALA A 38 -4.85 23.71 25.44
N ALA A 39 -5.55 22.59 25.58
CA ALA A 39 -5.01 21.30 26.01
C ALA A 39 -4.57 20.39 24.85
N ALA A 40 -4.59 20.85 23.60
CA ALA A 40 -4.17 20.05 22.45
C ALA A 40 -2.65 19.87 22.43
N THR A 41 -2.22 18.61 22.44
CA THR A 41 -0.84 18.24 22.14
C THR A 41 -0.62 18.31 20.62
N LEU A 42 0.43 19.02 20.20
CA LEU A 42 0.82 19.12 18.79
C LEU A 42 1.96 18.15 18.50
N TYR A 43 1.89 17.46 17.36
CA TYR A 43 2.89 16.49 16.94
C TYR A 43 3.45 16.83 15.56
N LEU A 44 4.70 16.45 15.33
CA LEU A 44 5.25 16.29 13.98
C LEU A 44 4.92 14.87 13.51
N ALA A 45 4.39 14.72 12.30
CA ALA A 45 4.16 13.44 11.64
C ALA A 45 4.90 13.43 10.30
N GLY A 46 5.80 12.49 10.04
CA GLY A 46 6.61 12.52 8.83
C GLY A 46 7.63 11.41 8.68
N THR A 47 8.51 11.58 7.69
CA THR A 47 9.68 10.71 7.41
C THR A 47 10.52 10.37 8.65
N VAL A 48 10.61 11.27 9.63
CA VAL A 48 11.37 11.09 10.88
C VAL A 48 10.73 10.12 11.88
N ASN A 49 9.43 9.83 11.75
CA ASN A 49 8.68 9.01 12.69
C ASN A 49 7.71 8.01 12.04
N ASN A 50 7.97 7.68 10.77
CA ASN A 50 7.09 6.87 9.93
C ASN A 50 5.63 7.37 9.93
N TRP A 51 5.44 8.66 9.60
CA TRP A 51 4.12 9.28 9.41
C TRP A 51 3.15 8.98 10.57
N SER A 52 3.67 9.06 11.80
CA SER A 52 2.89 8.82 13.01
C SER A 52 2.20 10.12 13.45
N PRO A 53 0.85 10.21 13.42
CA PRO A 53 0.14 11.43 13.79
C PRO A 53 0.10 11.72 15.29
N SER A 54 0.71 10.86 16.12
CA SER A 54 0.66 10.89 17.59
C SER A 54 1.94 10.37 18.25
N SER A 55 3.08 10.44 17.57
CA SER A 55 4.37 9.98 18.12
C SER A 55 4.80 10.83 19.31
N ALA A 56 4.75 10.27 20.52
CA ALA A 56 5.13 10.96 21.75
C ALA A 56 6.56 11.55 21.71
N ALA A 57 7.50 10.88 21.03
CA ALA A 57 8.88 11.36 20.84
C ALA A 57 9.00 12.60 19.91
N HIS A 58 7.93 12.95 19.20
CA HIS A 58 7.85 14.07 18.26
C HIS A 58 6.78 15.09 18.68
N THR A 59 6.55 15.18 19.99
CA THR A 59 5.64 16.14 20.62
C THR A 59 6.30 17.51 20.69
N PHE A 60 5.57 18.56 20.30
CA PHE A 60 5.99 19.94 20.49
C PHE A 60 5.79 20.39 21.94
N SER A 61 6.81 21.04 22.50
CA SER A 61 6.73 21.75 23.77
C SER A 61 6.18 23.16 23.55
N ARG A 62 5.21 23.58 24.37
CA ARG A 62 4.68 24.96 24.32
C ARG A 62 5.55 25.90 25.16
N ASN A 63 5.99 26.99 24.55
CA ASN A 63 6.80 28.03 25.19
C ASN A 63 5.92 29.05 25.95
N PRO A 64 6.49 29.81 26.91
CA PRO A 64 5.76 30.86 27.64
C PRO A 64 5.21 31.99 26.74
N ASP A 65 5.89 32.27 25.61
CA ASP A 65 5.47 33.26 24.60
C ASP A 65 4.29 32.78 23.72
N GLY A 66 3.83 31.54 23.91
CA GLY A 66 2.74 30.93 23.15
C GLY A 66 3.18 30.23 21.86
N THR A 67 4.46 30.30 21.48
CA THR A 67 5.02 29.49 20.39
C THR A 67 5.14 28.02 20.82
N TYR A 68 5.36 27.13 19.86
CA TYR A 68 5.62 25.73 20.13
C TYR A 68 6.94 25.31 19.47
N GLN A 69 7.75 24.47 20.11
CA GLN A 69 9.03 24.01 19.55
C GLN A 69 9.26 22.50 19.69
N LEU A 70 9.91 21.93 18.69
CA LEU A 70 10.43 20.56 18.68
C LEU A 70 11.85 20.58 18.10
N THR A 71 12.84 20.16 18.88
CA THR A 71 14.21 19.97 18.42
C THR A 71 14.40 18.53 17.94
N LEU A 72 14.76 18.37 16.68
CA LEU A 72 15.02 17.06 16.09
C LEU A 72 16.35 16.48 16.61
N PRO A 73 16.44 15.15 16.85
CA PRO A 73 17.71 14.51 17.17
C PRO A 73 18.76 14.78 16.11
N ALA A 74 20.02 14.95 16.51
CA ALA A 74 21.14 15.19 15.59
C ALA A 74 21.42 14.02 14.60
N THR A 75 20.77 12.87 14.81
CA THR A 75 20.77 11.73 13.87
C THR A 75 19.85 11.93 12.67
N VAL A 76 18.93 12.91 12.72
CA VAL A 76 18.06 13.27 11.60
C VAL A 76 18.87 14.12 10.61
N THR A 77 19.07 13.61 9.40
CA THR A 77 19.88 14.26 8.35
C THR A 77 19.20 14.17 6.98
N GLY A 78 19.61 15.04 6.05
CA GLY A 78 19.07 15.06 4.69
C GLY A 78 17.72 15.78 4.57
N THR A 79 16.95 15.45 3.53
CA THR A 79 15.59 15.96 3.36
C THR A 79 14.62 15.18 4.25
N ILE A 80 13.82 15.90 5.03
CA ILE A 80 12.64 15.40 5.72
C ILE A 80 11.37 15.92 5.04
N GLU A 81 10.36 15.05 4.97
CA GLU A 81 8.97 15.42 4.70
C GLU A 81 8.11 15.20 5.94
N PHE A 82 7.16 16.11 6.20
CA PHE A 82 6.34 16.13 7.41
C PHE A 82 5.02 16.92 7.28
N LYS A 83 4.15 16.76 8.28
CA LYS A 83 2.92 17.49 8.57
C LYS A 83 2.80 17.72 10.08
N PHE A 84 1.96 18.68 10.48
CA PHE A 84 1.54 18.88 11.87
C PHE A 84 0.16 18.26 12.14
N THR A 85 -0.03 17.68 13.33
CA THR A 85 -1.28 17.04 13.75
C THR A 85 -1.60 17.32 15.21
N ARG A 86 -2.88 17.15 15.58
CA ARG A 86 -3.32 17.09 16.99
C ARG A 86 -3.70 15.67 17.40
N GLY A 87 -2.82 14.70 17.13
CA GLY A 87 -2.97 13.30 17.53
C GLY A 87 -3.66 12.37 16.54
N SER A 88 -4.26 12.89 15.46
CA SER A 88 -4.88 12.07 14.41
C SER A 88 -4.83 12.76 13.04
N TRP A 89 -5.16 12.01 11.99
CA TRP A 89 -5.26 12.55 10.63
C TRP A 89 -6.52 13.38 10.37
N ALA A 90 -7.59 13.16 11.14
CA ALA A 90 -8.74 14.07 11.14
C ALA A 90 -8.40 15.46 11.71
N THR A 91 -7.34 15.55 12.52
CA THR A 91 -6.87 16.79 13.17
C THR A 91 -5.51 17.27 12.62
N VAL A 92 -5.23 16.94 11.36
CA VAL A 92 -4.04 17.40 10.60
C VAL A 92 -4.15 18.88 10.23
N GLU A 93 -3.01 19.51 9.99
CA GLU A 93 -2.96 20.85 9.40
C GLU A 93 -3.56 20.91 7.98
N ALA A 94 -4.18 22.04 7.67
CA ALA A 94 -4.88 22.32 6.43
C ALA A 94 -4.62 23.75 5.95
N ASP A 95 -5.07 24.08 4.73
CA ASP A 95 -5.07 25.47 4.22
C ASP A 95 -6.17 26.32 4.91
N VAL A 96 -6.26 27.62 4.59
CA VAL A 96 -7.27 28.51 5.18
C VAL A 96 -8.70 28.24 4.72
N GLN A 97 -8.88 27.33 3.75
CA GLN A 97 -10.16 26.77 3.31
C GLN A 97 -10.39 25.35 3.86
N PHE A 98 -9.53 24.89 4.77
CA PHE A 98 -9.56 23.59 5.44
C PHE A 98 -9.33 22.36 4.53
N ASN A 99 -8.77 22.56 3.34
CA ASN A 99 -8.39 21.46 2.44
C ASN A 99 -7.07 20.81 2.86
N ASP A 100 -6.88 19.54 2.46
CA ASP A 100 -5.60 18.85 2.59
C ASP A 100 -4.48 19.58 1.83
N ILE A 101 -3.43 19.95 2.55
CA ILE A 101 -2.20 20.48 1.96
C ILE A 101 -1.19 19.36 1.66
N GLY A 102 -0.31 19.58 0.69
CA GLY A 102 0.83 18.70 0.43
C GLY A 102 1.78 18.60 1.63
N ASN A 103 2.64 17.57 1.63
CA ASN A 103 3.65 17.38 2.66
C ASN A 103 4.63 18.58 2.68
N ARG A 104 4.93 19.10 3.87
CA ARG A 104 6.00 20.08 4.05
C ARG A 104 7.33 19.38 3.85
N ARG A 105 8.28 20.09 3.25
CA ARG A 105 9.63 19.56 2.95
C ARG A 105 10.70 20.52 3.47
N TYR A 106 11.68 19.98 4.18
CA TYR A 106 12.84 20.73 4.68
C TYR A 106 14.11 19.88 4.53
N THR A 107 15.26 20.52 4.30
CA THR A 107 16.56 19.81 4.24
C THR A 107 17.42 20.27 5.40
N ILE A 108 17.79 19.32 6.27
CA ILE A 108 18.65 19.55 7.43
C ILE A 108 20.01 20.09 6.97
N GLY A 109 20.38 21.25 7.49
CA GLY A 109 21.67 21.89 7.24
C GLY A 109 22.82 21.29 8.04
N SER A 110 24.04 21.73 7.75
CA SER A 110 25.27 21.29 8.43
C SER A 110 25.55 21.96 9.78
N GLY A 111 24.66 22.86 10.24
CA GLY A 111 24.78 23.57 11.51
C GLY A 111 23.44 23.74 12.22
N PRO A 112 23.42 24.19 13.48
CA PRO A 112 22.19 24.45 14.22
C PRO A 112 21.29 25.46 13.51
N ALA A 113 19.99 25.19 13.45
CA ALA A 113 19.02 26.03 12.75
C ALA A 113 17.65 26.01 13.46
N THR A 114 16.98 27.16 13.50
CA THR A 114 15.56 27.24 13.87
C THR A 114 14.74 27.54 12.62
N VAL A 115 13.70 26.72 12.37
CA VAL A 115 12.81 26.85 11.22
C VAL A 115 11.45 27.32 11.72
N ASP A 116 11.13 28.58 11.41
CA ASP A 116 9.85 29.18 11.77
C ASP A 116 8.75 28.77 10.79
N LEU A 117 7.67 28.23 11.35
CA LEU A 117 6.56 27.60 10.64
C LEU A 117 5.23 28.05 11.24
N GLN A 118 4.15 27.94 10.46
CA GLN A 118 2.82 28.36 10.85
C GLN A 118 1.79 27.31 10.42
N VAL A 119 0.84 27.00 11.30
CA VAL A 119 -0.35 26.20 10.96
C VAL A 119 -1.49 27.16 10.65
N ALA A 120 -1.99 27.10 9.41
CA ALA A 120 -3.03 28.01 8.92
C ALA A 120 -4.43 27.65 9.44
N ALA A 121 -4.78 26.36 9.36
CA ALA A 121 -5.99 25.78 9.94
C ALA A 121 -5.75 24.32 10.37
N TRP A 122 -6.71 23.74 11.10
CA TRP A 122 -6.81 22.30 11.28
C TRP A 122 -8.02 21.74 10.50
N LYS A 123 -7.86 20.58 9.87
CA LYS A 123 -8.87 19.97 8.97
C LYS A 123 -10.26 19.83 9.59
N ASP A 124 -10.34 19.43 10.86
CA ASP A 124 -11.58 19.29 11.64
C ASP A 124 -12.28 20.62 11.98
N GLN A 125 -11.67 21.78 11.73
CA GLN A 125 -12.28 23.08 12.02
C GLN A 125 -13.13 23.63 10.86
N GLY A 126 -12.98 23.09 9.65
CA GLY A 126 -13.67 23.61 8.45
C GLY A 126 -15.14 23.24 8.35
N SER A 127 -15.55 22.18 9.02
CA SER A 127 -16.90 21.61 8.91
C SER A 127 -17.96 22.34 9.74
N GLY A 128 -17.69 23.58 10.20
CA GLY A 128 -18.64 24.38 10.99
C GLY A 128 -18.97 23.76 12.36
N GLY A 129 -18.06 22.99 12.95
CA GLY A 129 -18.30 22.20 14.16
C GLY A 129 -19.00 20.85 13.91
N GLY A 130 -19.36 20.53 12.66
CA GLY A 130 -19.71 19.18 12.26
C GLY A 130 -18.51 18.24 12.23
N SER A 131 -18.77 16.94 12.26
CA SER A 131 -17.76 15.95 11.85
C SER A 131 -17.45 16.09 10.36
N CYS A 132 -16.24 15.69 9.96
CA CYS A 132 -15.84 15.64 8.55
C CYS A 132 -16.90 14.91 7.69
N GLN A 133 -17.20 15.46 6.52
CA GLN A 133 -18.20 14.91 5.59
C GLN A 133 -17.55 13.84 4.71
N SER A 134 -17.90 12.58 4.96
CA SER A 134 -17.34 11.42 4.26
C SER A 134 -17.61 11.50 2.76
N THR A 135 -16.59 11.27 1.93
CA THR A 135 -16.70 11.23 0.46
C THR A 135 -17.04 9.84 -0.07
N ALA A 136 -16.80 8.79 0.72
CA ALA A 136 -17.03 7.39 0.39
C ALA A 136 -18.46 7.13 -0.13
N LEU A 137 -18.58 6.58 -1.34
CA LEU A 137 -19.86 6.24 -1.96
C LEU A 137 -20.61 5.19 -1.14
N GLN A 138 -21.65 5.64 -0.43
CA GLN A 138 -22.58 4.75 0.27
C GLN A 138 -23.70 4.28 -0.67
N PRO A 139 -24.12 3.00 -0.60
CA PRO A 139 -23.68 1.93 0.30
C PRO A 139 -22.52 1.06 -0.25
N ASN A 140 -21.87 1.48 -1.34
CA ASN A 140 -20.87 0.69 -2.07
C ASN A 140 -19.58 0.47 -1.26
N VAL A 141 -19.12 1.49 -0.53
CA VAL A 141 -17.94 1.45 0.34
C VAL A 141 -18.34 1.08 1.77
N ARG A 142 -17.70 0.07 2.34
CA ARG A 142 -17.89 -0.33 3.74
C ARG A 142 -16.62 -0.86 4.39
N VAL A 143 -16.51 -0.70 5.70
CA VAL A 143 -15.50 -1.40 6.51
C VAL A 143 -15.94 -2.87 6.66
N ILE A 144 -15.08 -3.81 6.25
CA ILE A 144 -15.26 -5.26 6.50
C ILE A 144 -15.09 -5.54 7.99
N SER A 145 -14.00 -5.02 8.57
CA SER A 145 -13.71 -5.09 9.99
C SER A 145 -12.71 -3.98 10.34
N THR A 146 -12.84 -3.39 11.52
CA THR A 146 -11.86 -2.47 12.10
C THR A 146 -10.65 -3.20 12.68
N THR A 147 -10.78 -4.51 12.94
CA THR A 147 -9.81 -5.37 13.61
C THR A 147 -9.66 -6.72 12.89
N PHE A 148 -9.56 -6.69 11.56
CA PHE A 148 -9.33 -7.87 10.74
C PHE A 148 -8.02 -8.56 11.17
N GLN A 149 -8.05 -9.87 11.39
CA GLN A 149 -6.92 -10.62 11.92
C GLN A 149 -5.82 -10.80 10.86
N MET A 150 -4.59 -10.45 11.22
CA MET A 150 -3.37 -10.66 10.42
C MET A 150 -2.47 -11.68 11.13
N PRO A 151 -2.79 -12.99 11.10
CA PRO A 151 -2.08 -13.99 11.91
C PRO A 151 -0.59 -14.05 11.57
N GLN A 152 -0.19 -13.77 10.32
CA GLN A 152 1.21 -13.71 9.88
C GLN A 152 2.03 -12.61 10.57
N LEU A 153 1.39 -11.57 11.13
CA LEU A 153 2.04 -10.48 11.88
C LEU A 153 1.58 -10.38 13.34
N GLY A 154 0.78 -11.33 13.82
CA GLY A 154 0.27 -11.36 15.20
C GLY A 154 -0.52 -10.11 15.61
N ARG A 155 -1.20 -9.43 14.68
CA ARG A 155 -1.87 -8.14 14.89
C ARG A 155 -3.19 -8.04 14.12
N THR A 156 -3.85 -6.88 14.19
CA THR A 156 -5.09 -6.61 13.44
C THR A 156 -5.00 -5.34 12.61
N ARG A 157 -5.89 -5.19 11.62
CA ARG A 157 -5.99 -3.99 10.78
C ARG A 157 -7.43 -3.71 10.35
N ARG A 158 -7.74 -2.43 10.09
CA ARG A 158 -8.97 -2.05 9.40
C ARG A 158 -8.87 -2.40 7.92
N VAL A 159 -9.88 -3.10 7.40
CA VAL A 159 -9.98 -3.48 6.00
C VAL A 159 -11.31 -2.98 5.45
N TRP A 160 -11.25 -2.38 4.27
CA TRP A 160 -12.37 -1.80 3.53
C TRP A 160 -12.70 -2.61 2.29
N VAL A 161 -13.93 -2.46 1.80
CA VAL A 161 -14.33 -2.93 0.48
C VAL A 161 -15.23 -1.92 -0.23
N TYR A 162 -14.94 -1.69 -1.51
CA TYR A 162 -15.86 -1.10 -2.47
C TYR A 162 -16.48 -2.19 -3.33
N LEU A 163 -17.78 -2.07 -3.60
CA LEU A 163 -18.55 -2.95 -4.45
C LEU A 163 -19.06 -2.18 -5.70
N PRO A 164 -18.99 -2.77 -6.92
CA PRO A 164 -19.55 -2.16 -8.13
C PRO A 164 -21.02 -1.77 -8.02
N ASN A 165 -21.46 -0.81 -8.85
CA ASN A 165 -22.81 -0.24 -8.82
C ASN A 165 -23.90 -1.29 -9.06
N ASP A 166 -23.60 -2.32 -9.86
CA ASP A 166 -24.50 -3.44 -10.16
C ASP A 166 -24.33 -4.64 -9.21
N TYR A 167 -23.47 -4.55 -8.19
CA TYR A 167 -23.20 -5.69 -7.30
C TYR A 167 -24.47 -6.24 -6.65
N ALA A 168 -25.36 -5.37 -6.16
CA ALA A 168 -26.62 -5.78 -5.52
C ALA A 168 -27.68 -6.28 -6.52
N THR A 169 -27.73 -5.72 -7.73
CA THR A 169 -28.77 -5.97 -8.73
C THR A 169 -28.44 -7.08 -9.72
N ALA A 170 -27.15 -7.45 -9.85
CA ALA A 170 -26.68 -8.55 -10.68
C ALA A 170 -26.16 -9.74 -9.82
N PRO A 171 -27.05 -10.52 -9.17
CA PRO A 171 -26.65 -11.56 -8.19
C PRO A 171 -25.87 -12.73 -8.79
N ALA A 172 -25.99 -12.97 -10.10
CA ALA A 172 -25.21 -14.00 -10.82
C ALA A 172 -23.83 -13.51 -11.30
N LYS A 173 -23.58 -12.19 -11.30
CA LYS A 173 -22.34 -11.61 -11.80
C LYS A 173 -21.23 -11.75 -10.77
N ARG A 174 -20.03 -12.08 -11.25
CA ARG A 174 -18.78 -12.15 -10.48
C ARG A 174 -17.80 -11.12 -11.01
N TYR A 175 -16.94 -10.60 -10.13
CA TYR A 175 -16.13 -9.41 -10.38
C TYR A 175 -14.64 -9.68 -10.16
N PRO A 176 -13.74 -9.05 -10.94
CA PRO A 176 -12.33 -8.96 -10.56
C PRO A 176 -12.16 -8.24 -9.21
N VAL A 177 -10.97 -8.39 -8.62
CA VAL A 177 -10.60 -7.78 -7.34
C VAL A 177 -9.28 -7.04 -7.48
N LEU A 178 -9.27 -5.77 -7.10
CA LEU A 178 -8.06 -4.97 -6.92
C LEU A 178 -7.77 -4.81 -5.41
N TYR A 179 -6.61 -5.28 -4.98
CA TYR A 179 -6.13 -5.06 -3.61
C TYR A 179 -5.33 -3.75 -3.55
N MET A 180 -5.61 -2.89 -2.58
CA MET A 180 -4.92 -1.61 -2.42
C MET A 180 -4.34 -1.44 -1.01
N HIS A 181 -3.17 -0.81 -0.96
CA HIS A 181 -2.49 -0.43 0.28
C HIS A 181 -2.90 0.98 0.74
N ASP A 182 -2.54 1.35 1.97
CA ASP A 182 -2.85 2.66 2.56
C ASP A 182 -4.36 2.96 2.54
N GLY A 183 -5.18 1.95 2.89
CA GLY A 183 -6.64 1.94 2.74
C GLY A 183 -7.38 3.15 3.27
N GLN A 184 -6.84 3.81 4.29
CA GLN A 184 -7.36 5.07 4.83
C GLN A 184 -7.37 6.24 3.82
N ASN A 185 -6.58 6.18 2.74
CA ASN A 185 -6.51 7.22 1.71
C ASN A 185 -7.32 6.84 0.45
N VAL A 186 -7.90 5.64 0.39
CA VAL A 186 -8.38 5.06 -0.89
C VAL A 186 -9.81 5.50 -1.25
N PHE A 187 -10.68 5.64 -0.26
CA PHE A 187 -12.13 5.84 -0.45
C PHE A 187 -12.76 6.99 0.36
N ASP A 188 -12.03 7.65 1.27
CA ASP A 188 -12.65 8.69 2.12
C ASP A 188 -11.65 9.79 2.52
N ALA A 189 -11.97 11.02 2.14
CA ALA A 189 -11.23 12.22 2.52
C ALA A 189 -11.15 12.40 4.05
N CYS A 190 -12.11 11.88 4.81
CA CYS A 190 -12.13 11.96 6.26
C CYS A 190 -11.20 10.99 6.98
N THR A 191 -10.79 9.89 6.33
CA THR A 191 -9.78 8.98 6.87
C THR A 191 -8.38 9.23 6.29
N SER A 192 -8.27 9.98 5.20
CA SER A 192 -7.00 10.32 4.57
C SER A 192 -6.15 11.34 5.35
N PHE A 193 -4.83 11.18 5.29
CA PHE A 193 -3.83 12.05 5.91
C PHE A 193 -3.34 13.23 5.06
N SER A 194 -3.57 13.18 3.75
CA SER A 194 -2.83 13.96 2.74
C SER A 194 -3.61 14.20 1.45
N GLY A 195 -4.83 13.68 1.36
CA GLY A 195 -5.67 13.75 0.16
C GLY A 195 -6.18 12.36 -0.20
N GLU A 196 -7.39 12.30 -0.74
CA GLU A 196 -8.02 11.03 -1.10
C GLU A 196 -7.63 10.59 -2.52
N TRP A 197 -7.60 9.29 -2.79
CA TRP A 197 -7.49 8.74 -4.15
C TRP A 197 -8.81 8.78 -4.93
N GLY A 198 -9.97 8.75 -4.27
CA GLY A 198 -11.28 8.69 -4.94
C GLY A 198 -11.44 7.50 -5.87
N VAL A 199 -11.10 6.30 -5.38
CA VAL A 199 -11.14 5.08 -6.18
C VAL A 199 -12.58 4.67 -6.51
N ASP A 200 -13.48 4.78 -5.54
CA ASP A 200 -14.88 4.39 -5.68
C ASP A 200 -15.67 5.34 -6.59
N GLU A 201 -15.49 6.66 -6.53
CA GLU A 201 -16.12 7.56 -7.50
C GLU A 201 -15.53 7.34 -8.90
N THR A 202 -14.22 7.12 -9.01
CA THR A 202 -13.57 6.83 -10.31
C THR A 202 -14.15 5.56 -10.93
N LEU A 203 -14.22 4.45 -10.19
CA LEU A 203 -14.76 3.19 -10.70
C LEU A 203 -16.27 3.26 -10.95
N SER A 204 -17.01 3.94 -10.08
CA SER A 204 -18.44 4.17 -10.28
C SER A 204 -18.71 4.97 -11.56
N GLN A 205 -17.94 6.04 -11.80
CA GLN A 205 -18.05 6.86 -13.00
C GLN A 205 -17.66 6.08 -14.27
N LEU A 206 -16.56 5.31 -14.25
CA LEU A 206 -16.16 4.46 -15.37
C LEU A 206 -17.23 3.42 -15.71
N GLN A 207 -17.87 2.83 -14.70
CA GLN A 207 -18.96 1.87 -14.91
C GLN A 207 -20.23 2.56 -15.47
N GLN A 208 -20.62 3.73 -14.95
CA GLN A 208 -21.75 4.51 -15.46
C GLN A 208 -21.55 4.98 -16.91
N GLN A 209 -20.31 5.29 -17.29
CA GLN A 209 -19.92 5.67 -18.66
C GLN A 209 -19.78 4.45 -19.61
N GLY A 210 -19.92 3.22 -19.11
CA GLY A 210 -19.73 1.99 -19.89
C GLY A 210 -18.25 1.68 -20.23
N LEU A 211 -17.31 2.46 -19.71
CA LEU A 211 -15.86 2.26 -19.90
C LEU A 211 -15.31 1.11 -19.04
N ASP A 212 -16.02 0.76 -17.96
CA ASP A 212 -15.84 -0.52 -17.25
C ASP A 212 -17.18 -1.26 -17.09
N ALA A 213 -17.60 -1.96 -18.15
CA ALA A 213 -18.80 -2.80 -18.14
C ALA A 213 -18.73 -3.98 -17.14
N THR A 214 -17.53 -4.35 -16.67
CA THR A 214 -17.39 -5.44 -15.68
C THR A 214 -17.56 -4.90 -14.26
N GLY A 215 -16.92 -3.77 -13.95
CA GLY A 215 -16.71 -3.30 -12.58
C GLY A 215 -15.66 -4.15 -11.86
N SER A 216 -15.06 -3.62 -10.80
CA SER A 216 -14.16 -4.37 -9.91
C SER A 216 -14.54 -4.14 -8.45
N ILE A 217 -14.45 -5.20 -7.66
CA ILE A 217 -14.36 -5.06 -6.21
C ILE A 217 -12.99 -4.44 -5.91
N VAL A 218 -12.92 -3.53 -4.95
CA VAL A 218 -11.64 -3.04 -4.43
C VAL A 218 -11.57 -3.36 -2.94
N VAL A 219 -10.46 -3.94 -2.50
CA VAL A 219 -10.22 -4.28 -1.09
C VAL A 219 -9.02 -3.48 -0.62
N ALA A 220 -9.25 -2.53 0.28
CA ALA A 220 -8.21 -1.62 0.74
C ALA A 220 -7.82 -1.93 2.19
N VAL A 221 -6.52 -2.02 2.47
CA VAL A 221 -5.97 -2.35 3.78
C VAL A 221 -5.25 -1.14 4.35
N ASP A 222 -5.70 -0.64 5.50
CA ASP A 222 -5.03 0.46 6.19
C ASP A 222 -3.55 0.12 6.47
N ASN A 223 -2.69 1.12 6.50
CA ASN A 223 -1.32 0.93 6.96
C ASN A 223 -1.24 0.83 8.50
N GLY A 224 -0.07 0.41 9.00
CA GLY A 224 0.16 0.21 10.44
C GLY A 224 0.51 1.47 11.23
N GLY A 225 0.32 2.68 10.68
CA GLY A 225 0.87 3.90 11.25
C GLY A 225 2.38 3.74 11.48
N ASN A 226 2.80 3.73 12.74
CA ASN A 226 4.18 3.48 13.18
C ASN A 226 4.81 2.21 12.58
N ASP A 227 4.00 1.19 12.28
CA ASP A 227 4.46 -0.07 11.66
C ASP A 227 4.49 -0.05 10.12
N ARG A 228 3.99 1.00 9.46
CA ARG A 228 3.89 1.07 7.98
C ARG A 228 5.18 0.70 7.24
N LEU A 229 6.32 1.29 7.56
CA LEU A 229 7.58 0.97 6.85
C LEU A 229 8.09 -0.44 7.17
N ASN A 230 7.81 -0.97 8.37
CA ASN A 230 8.08 -2.35 8.74
C ASN A 230 7.27 -3.32 7.87
N GLU A 231 5.96 -3.07 7.73
CA GLU A 231 5.00 -3.90 7.00
C GLU A 231 5.09 -3.78 5.48
N MET A 232 5.63 -2.70 4.94
CA MET A 232 5.64 -2.45 3.49
C MET A 232 7.01 -2.67 2.83
N SER A 233 7.98 -3.25 3.55
CA SER A 233 9.23 -3.74 2.97
C SER A 233 9.61 -5.12 3.52
N PRO A 234 9.88 -6.12 2.66
CA PRO A 234 10.45 -7.42 3.08
C PRO A 234 11.87 -7.30 3.63
N TRP A 235 12.56 -6.20 3.34
CA TRP A 235 13.94 -5.95 3.74
C TRP A 235 14.02 -4.79 4.72
N ASN A 236 14.98 -4.87 5.64
CA ASN A 236 15.31 -3.77 6.53
C ASN A 236 16.14 -2.71 5.79
N ASN A 237 15.72 -1.46 5.93
CA ASN A 237 16.48 -0.27 5.58
C ASN A 237 17.19 0.26 6.84
N PRO A 238 18.52 0.50 6.82
CA PRO A 238 19.28 0.92 8.00
C PRO A 238 18.80 2.20 8.69
N GLN A 239 18.13 3.10 7.97
CA GLN A 239 17.63 4.37 8.50
C GLN A 239 16.15 4.28 8.93
N TYR A 240 15.34 3.46 8.26
CA TYR A 240 13.88 3.53 8.33
C TYR A 240 13.19 2.25 8.85
N GLY A 241 13.92 1.20 9.21
CA GLY A 241 13.33 -0.09 9.56
C GLY A 241 12.85 -0.86 8.32
N GLY A 242 11.83 -1.71 8.45
CA GLY A 242 11.51 -2.71 7.43
C GLY A 242 11.79 -4.14 7.89
N GLY A 243 11.29 -5.12 7.14
CA GLY A 243 11.53 -6.55 7.36
C GLY A 243 10.28 -7.41 7.54
N GLN A 244 9.09 -6.82 7.67
CA GLN A 244 7.83 -7.56 7.85
C GLN A 244 6.99 -7.64 6.57
N GLY A 245 7.43 -7.03 5.46
CA GLY A 245 6.72 -7.07 4.17
C GLY A 245 6.52 -8.47 3.60
N ASP A 246 7.40 -9.41 3.94
CA ASP A 246 7.24 -10.81 3.56
C ASP A 246 5.98 -11.44 4.20
N GLN A 247 5.80 -11.20 5.49
CA GLN A 247 4.64 -11.62 6.29
C GLN A 247 3.36 -10.87 5.89
N TYR A 248 3.47 -9.58 5.57
CA TYR A 248 2.35 -8.76 5.12
C TYR A 248 1.78 -9.27 3.79
N VAL A 249 2.67 -9.61 2.84
CA VAL A 249 2.23 -10.21 1.57
C VAL A 249 1.68 -11.61 1.76
N ASP A 250 2.18 -12.40 2.72
CA ASP A 250 1.58 -13.69 3.08
C ASP A 250 0.17 -13.52 3.67
N PHE A 251 -0.06 -12.53 4.53
CA PHE A 251 -1.39 -12.15 4.99
C PHE A 251 -2.32 -11.80 3.81
N MET A 252 -1.86 -10.96 2.87
CA MET A 252 -2.66 -10.55 1.70
C MET A 252 -3.06 -11.75 0.83
N ALA A 253 -2.11 -12.64 0.53
CA ALA A 253 -2.30 -13.75 -0.40
C ALA A 253 -2.97 -15.00 0.23
N GLN A 254 -2.66 -15.31 1.50
CA GLN A 254 -3.07 -16.55 2.17
C GLN A 254 -4.21 -16.39 3.17
N THR A 255 -4.55 -15.17 3.59
CA THR A 255 -5.62 -14.93 4.58
C THR A 255 -6.67 -13.95 4.07
N LEU A 256 -6.26 -12.76 3.61
CA LEU A 256 -7.22 -11.77 3.13
C LEU A 256 -7.88 -12.22 1.81
N LYS A 257 -7.12 -12.62 0.78
CA LYS A 257 -7.72 -13.05 -0.49
C LYS A 257 -8.70 -14.22 -0.33
N PRO A 258 -8.38 -15.33 0.39
CA PRO A 258 -9.35 -16.40 0.62
C PRO A 258 -10.61 -15.93 1.36
N TYR A 259 -10.48 -15.06 2.38
CA TYR A 259 -11.65 -14.47 3.03
C TYR A 259 -12.52 -13.69 2.04
N ILE A 260 -11.93 -12.88 1.17
CA ILE A 260 -12.67 -12.11 0.16
C ILE A 260 -13.34 -13.04 -0.87
N ASP A 261 -12.63 -14.04 -1.38
CA ASP A 261 -13.16 -15.03 -2.34
C ASP A 261 -14.31 -15.88 -1.76
N GLN A 262 -14.32 -16.09 -0.43
CA GLN A 262 -15.38 -16.82 0.27
C GLN A 262 -16.62 -15.95 0.55
N ASN A 263 -16.44 -14.66 0.85
CA ASN A 263 -17.51 -13.77 1.31
C ASN A 263 -18.08 -12.84 0.22
N TYR A 264 -17.44 -12.78 -0.96
CA TYR A 264 -17.83 -11.89 -2.06
C TYR A 264 -17.91 -12.65 -3.39
N ARG A 265 -18.67 -12.11 -4.35
CA ARG A 265 -18.78 -12.69 -5.72
C ARG A 265 -17.55 -12.35 -6.56
N THR A 266 -16.41 -12.92 -6.22
CA THR A 266 -15.15 -12.72 -6.97
C THR A 266 -15.03 -13.65 -8.17
N LEU A 267 -14.21 -13.23 -9.13
CA LEU A 267 -13.53 -14.10 -10.09
C LEU A 267 -12.15 -14.44 -9.47
N THR A 268 -11.98 -15.69 -9.05
CA THR A 268 -10.87 -16.10 -8.14
C THR A 268 -9.50 -16.22 -8.83
N GLY A 269 -9.47 -16.28 -10.17
CA GLY A 269 -8.27 -16.48 -10.98
C GLY A 269 -7.29 -15.29 -10.95
N ARG A 270 -6.02 -15.56 -11.28
CA ARG A 270 -4.93 -14.56 -11.22
C ARG A 270 -5.18 -13.40 -12.17
N GLU A 271 -5.72 -13.67 -13.35
CA GLU A 271 -6.05 -12.74 -14.44
C GLU A 271 -7.11 -11.71 -14.03
N TYR A 272 -7.86 -12.00 -12.97
CA TYR A 272 -8.87 -11.14 -12.36
C TYR A 272 -8.42 -10.49 -11.05
N THR A 273 -7.20 -10.80 -10.58
CA THR A 273 -6.65 -10.33 -9.30
C THR A 273 -5.50 -9.34 -9.55
N GLY A 274 -5.70 -8.10 -9.11
CA GLY A 274 -4.70 -7.04 -9.15
C GLY A 274 -4.25 -6.59 -7.76
N ILE A 275 -3.10 -5.92 -7.69
CA ILE A 275 -2.60 -5.24 -6.48
C ILE A 275 -2.00 -3.88 -6.86
N ALA A 276 -2.22 -2.84 -6.05
CA ALA A 276 -1.71 -1.51 -6.32
C ALA A 276 -1.43 -0.67 -5.06
N GLY A 277 -0.57 0.32 -5.22
CA GLY A 277 -0.38 1.38 -4.23
C GLY A 277 0.68 2.40 -4.68
N SER A 278 0.83 3.47 -3.90
CA SER A 278 1.87 4.48 -4.12
C SER A 278 3.04 4.33 -3.17
N SER A 279 4.21 4.86 -3.53
CA SER A 279 5.37 4.91 -2.65
C SER A 279 5.80 3.51 -2.19
N MET A 280 5.79 3.24 -0.89
CA MET A 280 5.98 1.90 -0.32
C MET A 280 4.92 0.89 -0.78
N GLY A 281 3.69 1.34 -1.05
CA GLY A 281 2.63 0.56 -1.70
C GLY A 281 3.05 0.05 -3.08
N GLY A 282 3.72 0.88 -3.88
CA GLY A 282 4.27 0.48 -5.18
C GLY A 282 5.41 -0.54 -5.07
N LEU A 283 6.27 -0.40 -4.04
CA LEU A 283 7.32 -1.38 -3.72
C LEU A 283 6.71 -2.73 -3.33
N ILE A 284 5.80 -2.76 -2.35
CA ILE A 284 5.24 -4.00 -1.82
C ILE A 284 4.28 -4.68 -2.81
N SER A 285 3.55 -3.91 -3.63
CA SER A 285 2.78 -4.43 -4.79
C SER A 285 3.68 -5.12 -5.82
N THR A 286 4.83 -4.52 -6.14
CA THR A 286 5.82 -5.14 -7.05
C THR A 286 6.35 -6.44 -6.44
N TYR A 287 6.73 -6.42 -5.16
CA TYR A 287 7.18 -7.62 -4.44
C TYR A 287 6.12 -8.72 -4.39
N ALA A 288 4.87 -8.39 -4.10
CA ALA A 288 3.76 -9.33 -4.04
C ALA A 288 3.56 -10.08 -5.36
N ALA A 289 3.71 -9.41 -6.50
CA ALA A 289 3.61 -10.05 -7.81
C ALA A 289 4.83 -10.94 -8.17
N LEU A 290 5.98 -10.74 -7.52
CA LEU A 290 7.16 -11.60 -7.65
C LEU A 290 7.11 -12.81 -6.71
N LYS A 291 6.63 -12.64 -5.47
CA LYS A 291 6.45 -13.73 -4.49
C LYS A 291 5.23 -14.60 -4.81
N TYR A 292 4.15 -13.99 -5.30
CA TYR A 292 2.88 -14.65 -5.63
C TYR A 292 2.44 -14.42 -7.09
N PRO A 293 3.24 -14.81 -8.10
CA PRO A 293 2.89 -14.67 -9.51
C PRO A 293 1.62 -15.45 -9.91
N GLN A 294 1.27 -16.49 -9.16
CA GLN A 294 0.04 -17.29 -9.30
C GLN A 294 -1.20 -16.63 -8.68
N VAL A 295 -1.04 -15.55 -7.92
CA VAL A 295 -2.14 -14.77 -7.32
C VAL A 295 -2.35 -13.47 -8.07
N TYR A 296 -1.30 -12.68 -8.28
CA TYR A 296 -1.40 -11.35 -8.87
C TYR A 296 -0.96 -11.34 -10.34
N SER A 297 -1.80 -10.78 -11.22
CA SER A 297 -1.45 -10.59 -12.65
C SER A 297 -1.45 -9.12 -13.10
N LYS A 298 -1.91 -8.20 -12.26
CA LYS A 298 -2.03 -6.76 -12.55
C LYS A 298 -1.40 -5.99 -11.39
N VAL A 299 -0.46 -5.10 -11.69
CA VAL A 299 0.30 -4.36 -10.68
C VAL A 299 0.26 -2.87 -11.00
N GLY A 300 -0.40 -2.08 -10.14
CA GLY A 300 -0.40 -0.62 -10.20
C GLY A 300 0.75 -0.06 -9.36
N VAL A 301 1.77 0.50 -10.01
CA VAL A 301 3.01 0.94 -9.38
C VAL A 301 3.14 2.46 -9.49
N PHE A 302 2.63 3.16 -8.48
CA PHE A 302 2.60 4.63 -8.43
C PHE A 302 3.77 5.16 -7.60
N SER A 303 4.56 6.09 -8.14
CA SER A 303 5.67 6.78 -7.46
C SER A 303 6.50 5.87 -6.52
N PRO A 304 7.01 4.71 -6.99
CA PRO A 304 7.44 3.62 -6.12
C PRO A 304 8.70 3.94 -5.31
N ALA A 305 8.70 3.60 -4.02
CA ALA A 305 9.82 3.80 -3.10
C ALA A 305 10.96 2.78 -3.29
N PHE A 306 11.33 2.43 -4.53
CA PHE A 306 12.37 1.42 -4.82
C PHE A 306 13.75 1.74 -4.25
N TRP A 307 14.02 3.01 -3.92
CA TRP A 307 15.21 3.44 -3.19
C TRP A 307 15.31 2.81 -1.79
N PHE A 308 14.18 2.47 -1.15
CA PHE A 308 14.12 1.97 0.23
C PHE A 308 14.89 0.66 0.41
N ALA A 309 14.87 -0.20 -0.60
CA ALA A 309 15.48 -1.53 -0.56
C ALA A 309 16.10 -1.91 -1.91
N GLN A 310 16.74 -0.96 -2.60
CA GLN A 310 17.15 -1.09 -4.00
C GLN A 310 17.97 -2.36 -4.29
N ALA A 311 19.12 -2.54 -3.62
CA ALA A 311 19.99 -3.69 -3.87
C ALA A 311 19.28 -5.06 -3.65
N PRO A 312 18.63 -5.33 -2.49
CA PRO A 312 17.97 -6.61 -2.28
C PRO A 312 16.70 -6.79 -3.14
N LEU A 313 15.93 -5.74 -3.46
CA LEU A 313 14.78 -5.83 -4.36
C LEU A 313 15.18 -6.27 -5.78
N PHE A 314 16.22 -5.63 -6.34
CA PHE A 314 16.72 -5.99 -7.66
C PHE A 314 17.42 -7.36 -7.67
N GLN A 315 18.01 -7.78 -6.54
CA GLN A 315 18.50 -9.15 -6.37
C GLN A 315 17.36 -10.17 -6.35
N TYR A 316 16.30 -9.89 -5.59
CA TYR A 316 15.14 -10.77 -5.49
C TYR A 316 14.46 -10.97 -6.85
N LEU A 317 14.30 -9.91 -7.66
CA LEU A 317 13.79 -10.01 -9.03
C LEU A 317 14.66 -10.90 -9.94
N ARG A 318 16.00 -10.87 -9.79
CA ARG A 318 16.89 -11.77 -10.56
C ARG A 318 16.74 -13.24 -10.15
N GLN A 319 16.44 -13.49 -8.88
CA GLN A 319 16.23 -14.84 -8.33
C GLN A 319 14.81 -15.36 -8.58
N HIS A 320 13.83 -14.46 -8.65
CA HIS A 320 12.40 -14.74 -8.82
C HIS A 320 11.85 -13.87 -9.97
N PRO A 321 12.10 -14.25 -11.24
CA PRO A 321 11.61 -13.49 -12.39
C PRO A 321 10.08 -13.38 -12.38
N ALA A 322 9.56 -12.20 -12.75
CA ALA A 322 8.14 -11.99 -12.90
C ALA A 322 7.54 -12.93 -13.96
N ASN A 323 6.30 -13.40 -13.72
CA ASN A 323 5.56 -14.12 -14.73
C ASN A 323 5.35 -13.24 -15.98
N PRO A 324 5.70 -13.69 -17.20
CA PRO A 324 5.55 -12.90 -18.43
C PRO A 324 4.12 -12.40 -18.71
N ALA A 325 3.10 -13.08 -18.17
CA ALA A 325 1.69 -12.68 -18.26
C ALA A 325 1.23 -11.77 -17.11
N THR A 326 2.15 -11.23 -16.29
CA THR A 326 1.85 -10.16 -15.32
C THR A 326 2.04 -8.80 -15.98
N ARG A 327 1.09 -7.90 -15.79
CA ARG A 327 1.07 -6.54 -16.32
C ARG A 327 1.44 -5.55 -15.22
N PHE A 328 2.41 -4.69 -15.50
CA PHE A 328 2.86 -3.64 -14.59
C PHE A 328 2.58 -2.28 -15.22
N TYR A 329 1.87 -1.42 -14.48
CA TYR A 329 1.66 -0.01 -14.85
C TYR A 329 2.51 0.87 -13.95
N PHE A 330 3.62 1.38 -14.49
CA PHE A 330 4.51 2.30 -13.79
C PHE A 330 4.12 3.76 -14.09
N VAL A 331 3.94 4.57 -13.06
CA VAL A 331 3.66 6.01 -13.17
C VAL A 331 4.36 6.77 -12.03
N SER A 332 4.98 7.90 -12.35
CA SER A 332 5.58 8.79 -11.35
C SER A 332 5.65 10.22 -11.87
N GLY A 333 5.82 11.17 -10.97
CA GLY A 333 6.17 12.54 -11.28
C GLY A 333 7.65 12.73 -11.59
N THR A 334 7.97 13.77 -12.36
CA THR A 334 9.36 14.25 -12.53
C THR A 334 9.76 15.33 -11.53
N GLN A 335 8.81 15.87 -10.75
CA GLN A 335 9.09 16.81 -9.64
C GLN A 335 9.34 16.09 -8.30
N GLU A 336 9.36 14.75 -8.34
CA GLU A 336 9.74 13.90 -7.21
C GLU A 336 11.26 13.89 -6.96
N SER A 337 11.76 12.99 -6.11
CA SER A 337 13.20 12.75 -5.96
C SER A 337 13.87 12.48 -7.32
N GLN A 338 15.09 12.98 -7.51
CA GLN A 338 15.92 12.72 -8.70
C GLN A 338 16.13 11.21 -8.97
N THR A 339 16.00 10.37 -7.93
CA THR A 339 16.09 8.90 -8.05
C THR A 339 14.80 8.23 -8.51
N MET A 340 13.64 8.90 -8.49
CA MET A 340 12.33 8.29 -8.72
C MET A 340 12.20 7.70 -10.14
N VAL A 341 12.32 8.54 -11.17
CA VAL A 341 12.19 8.10 -12.57
C VAL A 341 13.29 7.10 -12.96
N PRO A 342 14.58 7.30 -12.64
CA PRO A 342 15.63 6.32 -12.95
C PRO A 342 15.42 4.93 -12.30
N LEU A 343 14.99 4.87 -11.03
CA LEU A 343 14.76 3.59 -10.36
C LEU A 343 13.50 2.88 -10.87
N MET A 344 12.45 3.64 -11.18
CA MET A 344 11.23 3.11 -11.81
C MET A 344 11.54 2.54 -13.21
N GLN A 345 12.34 3.25 -14.00
CA GLN A 345 12.80 2.76 -15.31
C GLN A 345 13.67 1.51 -15.16
N ALA A 346 14.65 1.51 -14.25
CA ALA A 346 15.53 0.37 -14.02
C ALA A 346 14.76 -0.89 -13.62
N MET A 347 13.70 -0.75 -12.81
CA MET A 347 12.79 -1.85 -12.47
C MET A 347 12.06 -2.37 -13.70
N ARG A 348 11.40 -1.49 -14.46
CA ARG A 348 10.69 -1.82 -15.70
C ARG A 348 11.60 -2.55 -16.69
N ASP A 349 12.82 -2.07 -16.88
CA ASP A 349 13.78 -2.68 -17.82
C ASP A 349 14.37 -3.99 -17.28
N SER A 350 14.40 -4.19 -15.97
CA SER A 350 14.77 -5.47 -15.36
C SER A 350 13.68 -6.52 -15.52
N LEU A 351 12.40 -6.13 -15.45
CA LEU A 351 11.27 -6.99 -15.79
C LEU A 351 11.28 -7.37 -17.28
N ALA A 352 11.60 -6.41 -18.16
CA ALA A 352 11.75 -6.68 -19.59
C ALA A 352 12.88 -7.68 -19.88
N ARG A 353 14.06 -7.50 -19.27
CA ARG A 353 15.17 -8.47 -19.33
C ARG A 353 14.82 -9.83 -18.73
N GLY A 354 13.94 -9.86 -17.73
CA GLY A 354 13.38 -11.08 -17.13
C GLY A 354 12.32 -11.79 -17.98
N GLY A 355 11.98 -11.27 -19.17
CA GLY A 355 11.06 -11.90 -20.11
C GLY A 355 9.62 -11.39 -20.09
N VAL A 356 9.31 -10.33 -19.32
CA VAL A 356 7.98 -9.69 -19.39
C VAL A 356 7.86 -8.89 -20.70
N PRO A 357 6.87 -9.16 -21.58
CA PRO A 357 6.73 -8.46 -22.86
C PRO A 357 6.51 -6.96 -22.68
N ALA A 358 6.97 -6.15 -23.64
CA ALA A 358 6.78 -4.70 -23.62
C ALA A 358 5.28 -4.29 -23.53
N ALA A 359 4.37 -5.06 -24.13
CA ALA A 359 2.93 -4.85 -24.03
C ALA A 359 2.36 -5.01 -22.60
N ASN A 360 3.11 -5.65 -21.70
CA ASN A 360 2.79 -5.84 -20.29
C ASN A 360 3.58 -4.89 -19.36
N LEU A 361 4.32 -3.91 -19.91
CA LEU A 361 5.15 -2.97 -19.17
C LEU A 361 4.91 -1.52 -19.61
N SER A 362 3.91 -0.87 -18.98
CA SER A 362 3.63 0.56 -19.19
C SER A 362 4.57 1.43 -18.33
N PHE A 363 5.00 2.59 -18.84
CA PHE A 363 5.95 3.50 -18.17
C PHE A 363 5.58 4.96 -18.43
N ASN A 364 5.16 5.67 -17.38
CA ASN A 364 4.47 6.96 -17.49
C ASN A 364 5.09 8.01 -16.53
N PRO A 365 6.29 8.54 -16.79
CA PRO A 365 6.76 9.74 -16.11
C PRO A 365 5.91 10.95 -16.53
N LYS A 366 5.52 11.80 -15.57
CA LYS A 366 4.68 13.00 -15.80
C LYS A 366 5.40 14.26 -15.35
N ALA A 367 5.48 15.25 -16.25
CA ALA A 367 6.27 16.48 -16.06
C ALA A 367 5.83 17.33 -14.85
N ASP A 368 4.54 17.24 -14.51
CA ASP A 368 3.88 17.98 -13.44
C ASP A 368 3.65 17.15 -12.16
N GLY A 369 3.89 15.84 -12.23
CA GLY A 369 3.61 14.94 -11.12
C GLY A 369 4.53 15.18 -9.93
N GLN A 370 3.96 15.03 -8.74
CA GLN A 370 4.62 15.12 -7.44
C GLN A 370 4.29 13.87 -6.60
N HIS A 371 4.99 13.66 -5.49
CA HIS A 371 4.77 12.53 -4.59
C HIS A 371 3.55 12.75 -3.69
N ALA A 372 2.36 12.82 -4.29
CA ALA A 372 1.14 13.28 -3.65
C ALA A 372 -0.13 12.60 -4.17
N GLU A 373 -1.16 12.59 -3.34
CA GLU A 373 -2.41 11.85 -3.52
C GLU A 373 -3.27 12.41 -4.65
N TRP A 374 -3.26 13.74 -4.87
CA TRP A 374 -3.91 14.36 -6.02
C TRP A 374 -3.39 13.80 -7.36
N PHE A 375 -2.09 13.50 -7.42
CA PHE A 375 -1.44 12.97 -8.62
C PHE A 375 -1.82 11.51 -8.82
N TRP A 376 -1.83 10.72 -7.75
CA TRP A 376 -2.25 9.31 -7.82
C TRP A 376 -3.76 9.17 -8.13
N LYS A 377 -4.63 10.01 -7.56
CA LYS A 377 -6.06 10.15 -7.93
C LYS A 377 -6.22 10.38 -9.43
N ARG A 378 -5.50 11.36 -10.00
CA ARG A 378 -5.54 11.67 -11.43
C ARG A 378 -5.13 10.49 -12.31
N GLU A 379 -4.03 9.82 -11.98
CA GLU A 379 -3.46 8.77 -12.82
C GLU A 379 -4.17 7.40 -12.64
N PHE A 380 -4.93 7.22 -11.56
CA PHE A 380 -5.59 5.95 -11.21
C PHE A 380 -6.52 5.44 -12.32
N SER A 381 -7.37 6.30 -12.89
CA SER A 381 -8.32 5.91 -13.95
C SER A 381 -7.61 5.32 -15.17
N ALA A 382 -6.53 5.95 -15.63
CA ALA A 382 -5.75 5.47 -16.78
C ALA A 382 -4.99 4.17 -16.46
N ALA A 383 -4.43 4.06 -15.25
CA ALA A 383 -3.77 2.84 -14.78
C ALA A 383 -4.74 1.65 -14.70
N TYR A 384 -5.91 1.86 -14.10
CA TYR A 384 -6.95 0.84 -13.94
C TYR A 384 -7.48 0.35 -15.28
N GLN A 385 -7.83 1.27 -16.18
CA GLN A 385 -8.28 0.92 -17.54
C GLN A 385 -7.20 0.18 -18.30
N TRP A 386 -5.93 0.63 -18.25
CA TRP A 386 -4.84 -0.07 -18.93
C TRP A 386 -4.63 -1.48 -18.38
N LEU A 387 -4.62 -1.67 -17.06
CA LEU A 387 -4.42 -2.98 -16.41
C LEU A 387 -5.56 -3.97 -16.73
N ASN A 388 -6.79 -3.49 -16.90
CA ASN A 388 -7.96 -4.31 -17.19
C ASN A 388 -8.33 -4.41 -18.68
N ALA A 389 -7.73 -3.59 -19.55
CA ALA A 389 -7.89 -3.72 -21.00
C ALA A 389 -7.56 -5.15 -21.47
N PRO A 390 -8.28 -5.71 -22.46
CA PRO A 390 -7.95 -7.02 -23.02
C PRO A 390 -6.47 -7.09 -23.43
N ALA A 391 -5.77 -8.15 -23.03
CA ALA A 391 -4.40 -8.35 -23.48
C ALA A 391 -4.38 -8.44 -25.01
N ALA A 392 -3.54 -7.63 -25.66
CA ALA A 392 -3.34 -7.74 -27.10
C ALA A 392 -2.94 -9.19 -27.44
N PRO A 393 -3.48 -9.79 -28.51
CA PRO A 393 -3.24 -11.20 -28.83
C PRO A 393 -1.75 -11.43 -29.13
N LEU A 394 -1.04 -11.95 -28.13
CA LEU A 394 0.35 -12.35 -28.25
C LEU A 394 0.43 -13.52 -29.24
N SER A 395 0.98 -13.25 -30.42
CA SER A 395 1.40 -14.28 -31.37
C SER A 395 2.52 -15.12 -30.74
N THR A 396 2.16 -16.26 -30.15
CA THR A 396 3.10 -17.22 -29.57
C THR A 396 3.08 -18.52 -30.35
N LYS A 397 4.13 -18.74 -31.14
CA LYS A 397 4.45 -20.07 -31.68
C LYS A 397 4.94 -20.97 -30.54
N GLY A 398 4.05 -21.80 -29.97
CA GLY A 398 4.43 -22.91 -29.09
C GLY A 398 3.60 -23.07 -27.81
N ASN A 399 2.60 -23.95 -27.85
CA ASN A 399 2.07 -24.80 -26.76
C ASN A 399 2.09 -24.19 -25.33
N THR A 400 1.07 -23.52 -24.79
CA THR A 400 -0.38 -23.78 -24.84
C THR A 400 -1.13 -22.48 -24.48
N ALA A 401 -2.28 -22.21 -25.10
CA ALA A 401 -3.04 -20.98 -24.81
C ALA A 401 -3.66 -21.00 -23.40
N HIS A 402 -3.80 -19.84 -22.74
CA HIS A 402 -4.30 -19.81 -21.36
C HIS A 402 -5.78 -20.24 -21.27
N LEU A 403 -6.14 -20.97 -20.20
CA LEU A 403 -7.51 -21.40 -19.87
C LEU A 403 -7.95 -20.68 -18.59
N ALA A 404 -8.79 -19.67 -18.71
CA ALA A 404 -9.41 -19.01 -17.56
C ALA A 404 -10.48 -19.92 -16.96
N PHE A 405 -10.38 -20.23 -15.67
CA PHE A 405 -11.38 -21.02 -14.92
C PHE A 405 -11.45 -20.52 -13.48
N SER A 406 -12.48 -20.94 -12.73
CA SER A 406 -12.53 -20.69 -11.28
C SER A 406 -12.91 -21.96 -10.51
N ALA A 407 -12.39 -22.10 -9.29
CA ALA A 407 -12.76 -23.17 -8.37
C ALA A 407 -13.02 -22.60 -6.96
N TYR A 408 -14.13 -23.01 -6.34
CA TYR A 408 -14.62 -22.47 -5.06
C TYR A 408 -15.42 -23.52 -4.28
N PRO A 409 -15.59 -23.44 -2.94
CA PRO A 409 -15.06 -22.41 -2.04
C PRO A 409 -13.54 -22.48 -1.91
N MET A 410 -12.95 -21.36 -1.50
CA MET A 410 -11.54 -21.27 -1.14
C MET A 410 -11.43 -20.55 0.21
N PRO A 411 -10.94 -21.19 1.29
CA PRO A 411 -10.45 -22.58 1.36
C PRO A 411 -11.53 -23.64 1.10
N ALA A 412 -11.10 -24.83 0.69
CA ALA A 412 -11.97 -25.98 0.48
C ALA A 412 -11.88 -26.95 1.67
N LYS A 413 -13.04 -27.42 2.15
CA LYS A 413 -13.12 -28.47 3.18
C LYS A 413 -13.10 -29.86 2.56
N ASN A 414 -14.21 -30.24 1.92
CA ASN A 414 -14.38 -31.58 1.33
C ASN A 414 -14.59 -31.54 -0.19
N GLN A 415 -15.05 -30.42 -0.75
CA GLN A 415 -15.41 -30.31 -2.16
C GLN A 415 -15.04 -28.93 -2.74
N LEU A 416 -14.85 -28.91 -4.05
CA LEU A 416 -14.65 -27.74 -4.89
C LEU A 416 -15.61 -27.79 -6.08
N ARG A 417 -16.40 -26.74 -6.28
CA ARG A 417 -17.12 -26.51 -7.53
C ARG A 417 -16.19 -25.84 -8.55
N VAL A 418 -16.18 -26.31 -9.79
CA VAL A 418 -15.32 -25.79 -10.87
C VAL A 418 -16.16 -25.16 -11.96
N GLU A 419 -15.89 -23.90 -12.31
CA GLU A 419 -16.50 -23.23 -13.46
C GLU A 419 -15.47 -23.09 -14.59
N LEU A 420 -15.86 -23.54 -15.78
CA LEU A 420 -15.07 -23.51 -16.99
C LEU A 420 -15.48 -22.31 -17.86
N PRO A 421 -14.62 -21.82 -18.76
CA PRO A 421 -14.96 -20.69 -19.61
C PRO A 421 -15.98 -21.11 -20.67
N THR A 422 -16.88 -20.17 -21.03
CA THR A 422 -17.95 -20.40 -22.01
C THR A 422 -17.41 -21.00 -23.30
N GLY A 423 -17.96 -22.16 -23.70
CA GLY A 423 -17.52 -22.92 -24.88
C GLY A 423 -16.64 -24.14 -24.58
N LEU A 424 -16.07 -24.27 -23.38
CA LEU A 424 -15.34 -25.48 -22.98
C LEU A 424 -16.28 -26.48 -22.28
N ARG A 425 -16.63 -27.57 -22.97
CA ARG A 425 -17.60 -28.56 -22.45
C ARG A 425 -17.06 -29.48 -21.35
N GLU A 426 -15.77 -29.84 -21.42
CA GLU A 426 -15.10 -30.72 -20.47
C GLU A 426 -13.60 -30.34 -20.41
N ALA A 427 -12.99 -30.51 -19.24
CA ALA A 427 -11.58 -30.30 -19.00
C ALA A 427 -11.00 -31.38 -18.07
N ARG A 428 -9.70 -31.67 -18.20
CA ARG A 428 -8.95 -32.46 -17.22
C ARG A 428 -8.49 -31.54 -16.10
N LEU A 429 -8.83 -31.91 -14.87
CA LEU A 429 -8.38 -31.27 -13.65
C LEU A 429 -7.30 -32.11 -12.97
N GLU A 430 -6.32 -31.44 -12.39
CA GLU A 430 -5.27 -32.05 -11.58
C GLU A 430 -5.02 -31.18 -10.36
N VAL A 431 -4.90 -31.79 -9.18
CA VAL A 431 -4.38 -31.09 -7.99
C VAL A 431 -2.91 -31.48 -7.83
N LEU A 432 -2.05 -30.48 -7.71
CA LEU A 432 -0.61 -30.61 -7.49
C LEU A 432 -0.28 -30.16 -6.07
N ASP A 433 0.64 -30.85 -5.40
CA ASP A 433 1.22 -30.38 -4.15
C ASP A 433 2.26 -29.27 -4.37
N ALA A 434 2.84 -28.77 -3.28
CA ALA A 434 3.86 -27.71 -3.31
C ALA A 434 5.14 -28.09 -4.08
N THR A 435 5.39 -29.37 -4.35
CA THR A 435 6.53 -29.87 -5.14
C THR A 435 6.20 -30.01 -6.64
N GLY A 436 4.94 -29.75 -7.03
CA GLY A 436 4.46 -29.96 -8.39
C GLY A 436 4.10 -31.42 -8.71
N ARG A 437 4.06 -32.31 -7.71
CA ARG A 437 3.58 -33.68 -7.89
C ARG A 437 2.05 -33.69 -7.93
N VAL A 438 1.47 -34.37 -8.92
CA VAL A 438 0.02 -34.53 -9.02
C VAL A 438 -0.47 -35.51 -7.95
N VAL A 439 -1.36 -35.05 -7.06
CA VAL A 439 -1.94 -35.80 -5.95
C VAL A 439 -3.41 -36.18 -6.18
N LEU A 440 -4.12 -35.48 -7.06
CA LEU A 440 -5.48 -35.83 -7.50
C LEU A 440 -5.62 -35.54 -9.00
N LYS A 441 -6.42 -36.35 -9.71
CA LYS A 441 -6.79 -36.15 -11.12
C LYS A 441 -8.27 -36.39 -11.29
N ASP A 442 -8.92 -35.56 -12.11
CA ASP A 442 -10.35 -35.68 -12.41
C ASP A 442 -10.68 -35.18 -13.83
N LYS A 443 -11.91 -35.40 -14.27
CA LYS A 443 -12.52 -34.77 -15.44
C LYS A 443 -13.73 -33.96 -15.00
N VAL A 444 -13.79 -32.71 -15.40
CA VAL A 444 -14.81 -31.75 -14.94
C VAL A 444 -15.47 -31.02 -16.11
N ARG A 445 -16.73 -30.66 -15.91
CA ARG A 445 -17.55 -29.73 -16.70
C ARG A 445 -17.81 -28.47 -15.86
N SER A 446 -18.35 -27.41 -16.47
CA SER A 446 -18.70 -26.22 -15.70
C SER A 446 -19.83 -26.52 -14.72
N GLY A 447 -19.62 -26.17 -13.46
CA GLY A 447 -20.53 -26.38 -12.35
C GLY A 447 -20.35 -27.71 -11.60
N ASP A 448 -19.45 -28.60 -12.05
CA ASP A 448 -19.18 -29.89 -11.40
C ASP A 448 -18.51 -29.73 -10.04
N SER A 449 -18.75 -30.70 -9.13
CA SER A 449 -18.14 -30.75 -7.80
C SER A 449 -17.06 -31.84 -7.74
N VAL A 450 -15.84 -31.43 -7.39
CA VAL A 450 -14.65 -32.28 -7.21
C VAL A 450 -14.47 -32.58 -5.73
N ASN A 451 -14.36 -33.86 -5.38
CA ASN A 451 -14.08 -34.28 -4.00
C ASN A 451 -12.59 -34.12 -3.67
N VAL A 452 -12.28 -33.31 -2.65
CA VAL A 452 -10.92 -33.08 -2.14
C VAL A 452 -10.74 -33.52 -0.69
N SER A 453 -11.70 -34.23 -0.09
CA SER A 453 -11.63 -34.63 1.34
C SER A 453 -10.41 -35.48 1.70
N GLY A 454 -9.88 -36.25 0.74
CA GLY A 454 -8.67 -37.07 0.90
C GLY A 454 -7.35 -36.30 0.87
N LEU A 455 -7.36 -34.98 0.61
CA LEU A 455 -6.16 -34.14 0.71
C LEU A 455 -5.88 -33.77 2.17
N ALA A 456 -4.61 -33.80 2.57
CA ALA A 456 -4.18 -33.27 3.86
C ALA A 456 -4.35 -31.75 3.91
N ARG A 457 -4.39 -31.17 5.11
CA ARG A 457 -4.41 -29.71 5.30
C ARG A 457 -3.17 -29.08 4.69
N GLY A 458 -3.34 -27.98 3.94
CA GLY A 458 -2.22 -27.26 3.32
C GLY A 458 -2.54 -26.61 1.98
N THR A 459 -1.50 -26.17 1.30
CA THR A 459 -1.59 -25.46 0.00
C THR A 459 -1.24 -26.39 -1.15
N TYR A 460 -2.06 -26.32 -2.20
CA TYR A 460 -1.99 -27.07 -3.43
C TYR A 460 -2.22 -26.14 -4.63
N PHE A 461 -2.10 -26.68 -5.85
CA PHE A 461 -2.44 -25.98 -7.09
C PHE A 461 -3.43 -26.81 -7.90
N LEU A 462 -4.58 -26.23 -8.24
CA LEU A 462 -5.52 -26.78 -9.22
C LEU A 462 -5.04 -26.39 -10.61
N ARG A 463 -4.65 -27.36 -11.45
CA ARG A 463 -4.43 -27.18 -12.88
C ARG A 463 -5.63 -27.71 -13.65
N VAL A 464 -6.18 -26.90 -14.55
CA VAL A 464 -7.25 -27.31 -15.47
C VAL A 464 -6.75 -27.19 -16.90
N SER A 465 -7.02 -28.20 -17.72
CA SER A 465 -6.53 -28.31 -19.10
C SER A 465 -7.60 -28.83 -20.06
N GLY A 466 -7.69 -28.24 -21.25
CA GLY A 466 -8.69 -28.57 -22.27
C GLY A 466 -8.21 -28.18 -23.67
N GLY A 467 -8.14 -29.16 -24.57
CA GLY A 467 -7.49 -28.99 -25.88
C GLY A 467 -6.02 -28.54 -25.71
N HIS A 468 -5.59 -27.56 -26.51
CA HIS A 468 -4.28 -26.91 -26.37
C HIS A 468 -4.25 -25.80 -25.31
N LYS A 469 -5.16 -25.82 -24.32
CA LYS A 469 -5.24 -24.79 -23.28
C LYS A 469 -5.04 -25.32 -21.87
N SER A 470 -4.44 -24.50 -21.00
CA SER A 470 -4.31 -24.79 -19.57
C SER A 470 -4.31 -23.52 -18.71
N GLY A 471 -4.79 -23.64 -17.47
CA GLY A 471 -4.71 -22.62 -16.43
C GLY A 471 -4.46 -23.24 -15.07
N THR A 472 -4.09 -22.41 -14.10
CA THR A 472 -3.80 -22.85 -12.72
C THR A 472 -4.36 -21.87 -11.69
N GLN A 473 -4.97 -22.39 -10.63
CA GLN A 473 -5.47 -21.64 -9.47
C GLN A 473 -4.86 -22.24 -8.19
N ALA A 474 -4.51 -21.41 -7.20
CA ALA A 474 -4.13 -21.91 -5.87
C ALA A 474 -5.33 -22.58 -5.16
N LEU A 475 -5.05 -23.62 -4.39
CA LEU A 475 -5.98 -24.36 -3.53
C LEU A 475 -5.48 -24.37 -2.10
N VAL A 476 -6.30 -23.93 -1.15
CA VAL A 476 -6.07 -24.09 0.30
C VAL A 476 -7.05 -25.12 0.82
N LYS A 477 -6.54 -26.17 1.49
CA LYS A 477 -7.31 -27.28 2.07
C LYS A 477 -7.38 -27.13 3.59
N GLU A 478 -8.60 -27.07 4.12
CA GLU A 478 -8.96 -27.04 5.56
C GLU A 478 -9.20 -28.43 6.18
#